data_AF-A0A812WDT0-F1
#
_entry.id   AF-A0A812WDT0-F1
#
_cell.length_a   1.000
_cell.length_b   1.000
_cell.length_c   1.000
_cell.angle_alpha   90.00
_cell.angle_beta   90.00
_cell.angle_gamma   90.00
#
_symmetry.space_group_name_H-M   'P 1'
#
loop_
_entity.id
_entity.type
_entity.pdbx_description
1 polymer ?
#
loop_
_entity_poly.entity_id
_entity_poly.type
_entity_poly.pdbx_seq_one_letter_code
_entity_poly.pdbx_strand_id
1 'polypeptide(L)'
;LAKLCSSCVDKALVCLEEDISKQEARLCGLQLFVGTLQQMKVGPEEPAKLRQRAVALCGKMLSKRFQSKAFCLCCELFWLPQPELQDPDNGLLCLRRALQSADRAIHSDPSDVGLFVDILNEVARLFAKGAGQVSPAVLSKTVGLCVQHIRYIGSRVPVESMRALHAILADLAAKQVDSVEAVMAGDANVSYLEVDLRPAEQLTTLQSLPDVKA
;
A
#
# COMPACT_ATOMS: atom_id res chain seq x y z
N LEU A 1 -32.25 -7.07 7.49
CA LEU A 1 -31.29 -6.82 6.40
C LEU A 1 -29.83 -6.92 6.87
N ALA A 2 -29.38 -6.11 7.84
CA ALA A 2 -27.99 -6.09 8.33
C ALA A 2 -27.42 -7.47 8.74
N LYS A 3 -28.19 -8.26 9.50
CA LYS A 3 -27.81 -9.63 9.90
C LYS A 3 -27.59 -10.58 8.71
N LEU A 4 -28.36 -10.42 7.64
CA LEU A 4 -28.22 -11.24 6.43
C LEU A 4 -26.95 -10.87 5.68
N CYS A 5 -26.66 -9.56 5.54
CA CYS A 5 -25.43 -9.07 4.91
C CYS A 5 -24.18 -9.54 5.68
N SER A 6 -24.19 -9.44 7.01
CA SER A 6 -23.13 -9.94 7.87
C SER A 6 -22.88 -11.45 7.65
N SER A 7 -23.95 -12.25 7.67
CA SER A 7 -23.85 -13.70 7.43
C SER A 7 -23.32 -14.05 6.04
N CYS A 8 -23.69 -13.31 4.99
CA CYS A 8 -23.18 -13.54 3.64
C CYS A 8 -21.68 -13.27 3.53
N VAL A 9 -21.20 -12.20 4.18
CA VAL A 9 -19.78 -11.80 4.13
C VAL A 9 -18.92 -12.73 4.95
N ASP A 10 -19.40 -13.15 6.11
CA ASP A 10 -18.75 -14.17 6.92
C ASP A 10 -18.54 -15.47 6.12
N LYS A 11 -19.59 -15.96 5.44
CA LYS A 11 -19.52 -17.13 4.56
C LYS A 11 -18.58 -16.94 3.37
N ALA A 12 -18.57 -15.74 2.78
CA ALA A 12 -17.63 -15.42 1.70
C ALA A 12 -16.18 -15.50 2.18
N LEU A 13 -15.90 -15.04 3.41
CA LEU A 13 -14.57 -15.15 4.01
C LEU A 13 -14.19 -16.60 4.32
N VAL A 14 -15.12 -17.41 4.84
CA VAL A 14 -14.90 -18.87 5.03
C VAL A 14 -14.52 -19.53 3.71
N CYS A 15 -15.22 -19.21 2.61
CA CYS A 15 -14.90 -19.74 1.29
C CYS A 15 -13.48 -19.35 0.83
N LEU A 16 -13.04 -18.13 1.11
CA LEU A 16 -11.66 -17.68 0.84
C LEU A 16 -10.62 -18.40 1.72
N GLU A 17 -10.99 -18.74 2.95
CA GLU A 17 -10.13 -19.42 3.92
C GLU A 17 -9.95 -20.92 3.60
N GLU A 18 -11.03 -21.60 3.23
CA GLU A 18 -11.10 -23.07 3.19
C GLU A 18 -11.23 -23.65 1.77
N ASP A 19 -12.03 -23.04 0.89
CA ASP A 19 -12.38 -23.65 -0.40
C ASP A 19 -11.44 -23.22 -1.54
N ILE A 20 -10.93 -21.99 -1.49
CA ILE A 20 -10.09 -21.46 -2.57
C ILE A 20 -8.63 -21.82 -2.31
N SER A 21 -8.07 -22.74 -3.12
CA SER A 21 -6.68 -23.23 -2.96
C SER A 21 -5.62 -22.41 -3.72
N LYS A 22 -5.95 -21.87 -4.90
CA LYS A 22 -5.01 -21.11 -5.75
C LYS A 22 -4.74 -19.72 -5.16
N GLN A 23 -3.47 -19.32 -5.07
CA GLN A 23 -3.08 -18.06 -4.43
C GLN A 23 -3.59 -16.83 -5.20
N GLU A 24 -3.59 -16.90 -6.53
CA GLU A 24 -4.09 -15.85 -7.42
C GLU A 24 -5.58 -15.63 -7.21
N ALA A 25 -6.36 -16.72 -7.21
CA ALA A 25 -7.80 -16.67 -6.99
C ALA A 25 -8.13 -16.15 -5.59
N ARG A 26 -7.35 -16.57 -4.58
CA ARG A 26 -7.51 -16.10 -3.21
C ARG A 26 -7.19 -14.61 -3.07
N LEU A 27 -6.15 -14.10 -3.75
CA LEU A 27 -5.83 -12.68 -3.75
C LEU A 27 -6.94 -11.86 -4.43
N CYS A 28 -7.44 -12.29 -5.59
CA CYS A 28 -8.58 -11.63 -6.26
C CYS A 28 -9.83 -11.64 -5.38
N GLY A 29 -10.12 -12.77 -4.74
CA GLY A 29 -11.25 -12.87 -3.82
C GLY A 29 -11.10 -11.97 -2.59
N LEU A 30 -9.88 -11.87 -2.04
CA LEU A 30 -9.56 -10.94 -0.96
C LEU A 30 -9.74 -9.48 -1.38
N GLN A 31 -9.35 -9.12 -2.61
CA GLN A 31 -9.59 -7.79 -3.17
C GLN A 31 -11.08 -7.45 -3.23
N LEU A 32 -11.90 -8.36 -3.74
CA LEU A 32 -13.36 -8.19 -3.76
C LEU A 32 -13.93 -8.09 -2.34
N PHE A 33 -13.42 -8.90 -1.42
CA PHE A 33 -13.82 -8.88 -0.01
C PHE A 33 -13.50 -7.55 0.66
N VAL A 34 -12.30 -7.00 0.46
CA VAL A 34 -11.90 -5.69 1.00
C VAL A 34 -12.79 -4.58 0.45
N GLY A 35 -12.98 -4.54 -0.87
CA GLY A 35 -13.86 -3.55 -1.49
C GLY A 35 -15.30 -3.66 -0.99
N THR A 36 -15.79 -4.88 -0.76
CA THR A 36 -17.13 -5.11 -0.19
C THR A 36 -17.22 -4.55 1.23
N LEU A 37 -16.26 -4.87 2.11
CA LEU A 37 -16.25 -4.38 3.48
C LEU A 37 -16.17 -2.85 3.56
N GLN A 38 -15.44 -2.20 2.66
CA GLN A 38 -15.34 -0.74 2.61
C GLN A 38 -16.67 -0.05 2.27
N GLN A 39 -17.52 -0.69 1.47
CA GLN A 39 -18.81 -0.14 1.03
C GLN A 39 -19.97 -0.52 1.97
N MET A 40 -19.75 -1.48 2.86
CA MET A 40 -20.78 -1.96 3.77
C MET A 40 -21.06 -0.99 4.90
N LYS A 41 -22.35 -0.70 5.12
CA LYS A 41 -22.86 0.10 6.24
C LYS A 41 -23.46 -0.80 7.30
N VAL A 42 -22.62 -1.55 8.00
CA VAL A 42 -23.04 -2.45 9.12
C VAL A 42 -22.45 -1.93 10.43
N GLY A 43 -23.10 -2.25 11.56
CA GLY A 43 -22.67 -1.80 12.89
C GLY A 43 -21.24 -2.26 13.26
N PRO A 44 -20.59 -1.61 14.25
CA PRO A 44 -19.13 -1.58 14.36
C PRO A 44 -18.44 -2.85 14.85
N GLU A 45 -19.15 -3.77 15.52
CA GLU A 45 -18.51 -4.94 16.15
C GLU A 45 -18.19 -6.11 15.20
N GLU A 46 -19.04 -6.35 14.20
CA GLU A 46 -18.84 -7.43 13.22
C GLU A 46 -17.66 -7.17 12.27
N PRO A 47 -17.42 -5.94 11.76
CA PRO A 47 -16.28 -5.62 10.92
C PRO A 47 -14.93 -5.94 11.57
N ALA A 48 -14.74 -5.71 12.87
CA ALA A 48 -13.45 -5.92 13.53
C ALA A 48 -12.96 -7.38 13.43
N LYS A 49 -13.85 -8.35 13.68
CA LYS A 49 -13.52 -9.78 13.58
C LYS A 49 -13.20 -10.20 12.14
N LEU A 50 -13.99 -9.72 11.18
CA LEU A 50 -13.79 -10.00 9.75
C LEU A 50 -12.45 -9.44 9.25
N ARG A 51 -12.07 -8.23 9.69
CA ARG A 51 -10.77 -7.61 9.38
C ARG A 51 -9.60 -8.43 9.92
N GLN A 52 -9.66 -8.84 11.18
CA GLN A 52 -8.61 -9.67 11.77
C GLN A 52 -8.45 -11.02 11.05
N ARG A 53 -9.55 -11.66 10.66
CA ARG A 53 -9.53 -12.89 9.87
C ARG A 53 -8.96 -12.67 8.47
N ALA A 54 -9.33 -11.59 7.78
CA ALA A 54 -8.75 -11.24 6.48
C ALA A 54 -7.23 -11.02 6.57
N VAL A 55 -6.75 -10.34 7.62
CA VAL A 55 -5.31 -10.18 7.89
C VAL A 55 -4.63 -11.52 8.20
N ALA A 56 -5.29 -12.41 8.96
CA ALA A 56 -4.77 -13.75 9.22
C ALA A 56 -4.66 -14.57 7.92
N LEU A 57 -5.63 -14.44 7.01
CA LEU A 57 -5.61 -15.08 5.69
C LEU A 57 -4.43 -14.60 4.84
N CYS A 58 -4.06 -13.32 4.90
CA CYS A 58 -2.86 -12.79 4.23
C CYS A 58 -1.61 -13.58 4.65
N GLY A 59 -1.43 -13.82 5.95
CA GLY A 59 -0.28 -14.56 6.49
C GLY A 59 -0.21 -16.03 6.08
N LYS A 60 -1.36 -16.64 5.74
CA LYS A 60 -1.47 -18.04 5.29
C LYS A 60 -1.12 -18.24 3.81
N MET A 61 -0.91 -17.17 3.04
CA MET A 61 -0.46 -17.29 1.65
C MET A 61 0.94 -17.90 1.58
N LEU A 62 1.19 -18.83 0.66
CA LEU A 62 2.46 -19.56 0.55
C LEU A 62 3.61 -18.66 0.11
N SER A 63 3.49 -17.98 -1.04
CA SER A 63 4.54 -17.08 -1.53
C SER A 63 4.58 -15.73 -0.82
N LYS A 64 5.79 -15.20 -0.61
CA LYS A 64 6.02 -13.86 -0.02
C LYS A 64 5.54 -12.73 -0.90
N ARG A 65 5.61 -12.89 -2.23
CA ARG A 65 5.00 -11.99 -3.20
C ARG A 65 3.50 -11.83 -2.96
N PHE A 66 2.77 -12.95 -2.82
CA PHE A 66 1.33 -12.91 -2.55
C PHE A 66 1.01 -12.38 -1.15
N GLN A 67 1.78 -12.76 -0.12
CA GLN A 67 1.64 -12.17 1.22
C GLN A 67 1.78 -10.64 1.19
N SER A 68 2.80 -10.12 0.48
CA SER A 68 3.03 -8.67 0.33
C SER A 68 1.82 -7.96 -0.25
N LYS A 69 1.32 -8.45 -1.39
CA LYS A 69 0.14 -7.87 -2.06
C LYS A 69 -1.11 -7.93 -1.18
N ALA A 70 -1.33 -9.05 -0.50
CA ALA A 70 -2.49 -9.24 0.37
C ALA A 70 -2.46 -8.31 1.59
N PHE A 71 -1.31 -8.17 2.26
CA PHE A 71 -1.18 -7.23 3.38
C PHE A 71 -1.33 -5.78 2.95
N CYS A 72 -0.77 -5.41 1.78
CA CYS A 72 -0.94 -4.08 1.21
C CYS A 72 -2.42 -3.77 0.97
N LEU A 73 -3.17 -4.74 0.43
CA LEU A 73 -4.60 -4.59 0.18
C LEU A 73 -5.43 -4.54 1.48
N CYS A 74 -5.16 -5.42 2.46
CA CYS A 74 -5.92 -5.44 3.71
C CYS A 74 -5.65 -4.25 4.62
N CYS A 75 -4.59 -3.46 4.39
CA CYS A 75 -4.35 -2.27 5.20
C CYS A 75 -5.51 -1.26 5.09
N GLU A 76 -6.19 -1.21 3.94
CA GLU A 76 -7.27 -0.26 3.69
C GLU A 76 -8.51 -0.49 4.58
N LEU A 77 -8.68 -1.71 5.10
CA LEU A 77 -9.76 -2.05 6.02
C LEU A 77 -9.70 -1.28 7.36
N PHE A 78 -8.57 -0.63 7.63
CA PHE A 78 -8.30 0.06 8.88
C PHE A 78 -8.42 1.59 8.77
N TRP A 79 -8.63 2.11 7.56
CA TRP A 79 -8.89 3.53 7.28
C TRP A 79 -10.27 3.71 6.64
N LEU A 80 -11.30 3.25 7.36
CA LEU A 80 -12.69 3.42 6.95
C LEU A 80 -13.21 4.84 7.27
N PRO A 81 -14.20 5.35 6.53
CA PRO A 81 -14.78 6.68 6.78
C PRO A 81 -15.44 6.82 8.16
N GLN A 82 -15.90 5.71 8.76
CA GLN A 82 -16.50 5.69 10.08
C GLN A 82 -15.41 5.76 11.16
N PRO A 83 -15.36 6.81 12.00
CA PRO A 83 -14.32 6.98 13.02
C PRO A 83 -14.25 5.81 14.02
N GLU A 84 -15.39 5.21 14.36
CA GLU A 84 -15.48 4.08 15.30
C GLU A 84 -14.84 2.81 14.76
N LEU A 85 -14.61 2.76 13.45
CA LEU A 85 -13.98 1.64 12.77
C LEU A 85 -12.52 1.92 12.40
N GLN A 86 -12.02 3.14 12.59
CA GLN A 86 -10.61 3.43 12.29
C GLN A 86 -9.69 2.75 13.30
N ASP A 87 -8.67 2.09 12.79
CA ASP A 87 -7.64 1.43 13.60
C ASP A 87 -6.28 1.54 12.87
N PRO A 88 -5.74 2.76 12.78
CA PRO A 88 -4.57 3.07 11.98
C PRO A 88 -3.33 2.27 12.39
N ASP A 89 -3.24 1.86 13.66
CA ASP A 89 -2.11 1.05 14.15
C ASP A 89 -2.09 -0.33 13.50
N ASN A 90 -3.24 -1.00 13.39
CA ASN A 90 -3.32 -2.27 12.66
C ASN A 90 -3.15 -2.10 11.15
N GLY A 91 -3.59 -0.97 10.60
CA GLY A 91 -3.31 -0.61 9.21
C GLY A 91 -1.81 -0.45 8.93
N LEU A 92 -1.08 0.27 9.79
CA LEU A 92 0.36 0.47 9.70
C LEU A 92 1.12 -0.85 9.93
N LEU A 93 0.61 -1.71 10.81
CA LEU A 93 1.14 -3.06 10.99
C LEU A 93 1.00 -3.90 9.72
N CYS A 94 -0.11 -3.80 8.99
CA CYS A 94 -0.30 -4.46 7.70
C CYS A 94 0.73 -3.95 6.67
N LEU A 95 0.91 -2.64 6.54
CA LEU A 95 1.92 -2.06 5.65
C LEU A 95 3.34 -2.54 6.00
N ARG A 96 3.68 -2.60 7.29
CA ARG A 96 4.97 -3.13 7.75
C ARG A 96 5.17 -4.60 7.38
N ARG A 97 4.13 -5.43 7.52
CA ARG A 97 4.15 -6.84 7.10
C ARG A 97 4.23 -7.00 5.58
N ALA A 98 3.62 -6.08 4.83
CA ALA A 98 3.75 -6.01 3.38
C ALA A 98 5.22 -5.76 2.99
N LEU A 99 5.85 -4.72 3.56
CA LEU A 99 7.26 -4.41 3.32
C LEU A 99 8.19 -5.57 3.70
N GLN A 100 7.98 -6.22 4.85
CA GLN A 100 8.76 -7.39 5.27
C GLN A 100 8.59 -8.58 4.31
N SER A 101 7.40 -8.75 3.73
CA SER A 101 7.16 -9.81 2.75
C SER A 101 7.76 -9.46 1.39
N ALA A 102 7.69 -8.20 0.97
CA ALA A 102 8.33 -7.69 -0.23
C ALA A 102 9.85 -7.87 -0.17
N ASP A 103 10.48 -7.53 0.96
CA ASP A 103 11.92 -7.73 1.17
C ASP A 103 12.32 -9.19 0.97
N ARG A 104 11.61 -10.13 1.59
CA ARG A 104 11.85 -11.57 1.41
C ARG A 104 11.58 -12.06 -0.02
N ALA A 105 10.59 -11.45 -0.70
CA ALA A 105 10.29 -11.76 -2.09
C ALA A 105 11.45 -11.34 -3.01
N ILE A 106 11.98 -10.12 -2.84
CA ILE A 106 13.13 -9.63 -3.62
C ILE A 106 14.37 -10.52 -3.44
N HIS A 107 14.63 -10.99 -2.21
CA HIS A 107 15.75 -11.91 -1.97
C HIS A 107 15.58 -13.25 -2.70
N SER A 108 14.35 -13.65 -3.00
CA SER A 108 14.04 -14.86 -3.76
C SER A 108 14.06 -14.60 -5.27
N ASP A 109 13.47 -13.48 -5.69
CA ASP A 109 13.38 -13.04 -7.08
C ASP A 109 13.52 -11.51 -7.15
N PRO A 110 14.66 -10.98 -7.64
CA PRO A 110 14.87 -9.54 -7.78
C PRO A 110 13.83 -8.82 -8.65
N SER A 111 13.09 -9.51 -9.51
CA SER A 111 12.03 -8.90 -10.31
C SER A 111 10.84 -8.42 -9.47
N ASP A 112 10.70 -8.92 -8.23
CA ASP A 112 9.64 -8.54 -7.29
C ASP A 112 9.83 -7.16 -6.64
N VAL A 113 10.83 -6.37 -7.03
CA VAL A 113 11.03 -5.00 -6.53
C VAL A 113 9.84 -4.07 -6.76
N GLY A 114 9.02 -4.36 -7.77
CA GLY A 114 7.75 -3.66 -7.99
C GLY A 114 6.82 -3.68 -6.77
N LEU A 115 6.94 -4.68 -5.87
CA LEU A 115 6.15 -4.74 -4.64
C LEU A 115 6.40 -3.54 -3.72
N PHE A 116 7.63 -3.04 -3.63
CA PHE A 116 7.91 -1.84 -2.82
C PHE A 116 7.27 -0.60 -3.44
N VAL A 117 7.28 -0.51 -4.78
CA VAL A 117 6.65 0.59 -5.52
C VAL A 117 5.13 0.55 -5.35
N ASP A 118 4.51 -0.63 -5.41
CA ASP A 118 3.08 -0.82 -5.14
C ASP A 118 2.72 -0.37 -3.71
N ILE A 119 3.53 -0.75 -2.71
CA ILE A 119 3.32 -0.34 -1.32
C ILE A 119 3.51 1.18 -1.17
N LEU A 120 4.51 1.79 -1.81
CA LEU A 120 4.71 3.23 -1.78
C LEU A 120 3.52 3.98 -2.38
N ASN A 121 2.99 3.51 -3.51
CA ASN A 121 1.79 4.07 -4.11
C ASN A 121 0.61 4.06 -3.14
N GLU A 122 0.43 2.95 -2.42
CA GLU A 122 -0.64 2.81 -1.44
C GLU A 122 -0.45 3.73 -0.23
N VAL A 123 0.78 3.84 0.29
CA VAL A 123 1.12 4.78 1.38
C VAL A 123 0.86 6.22 0.93
N ALA A 124 1.25 6.61 -0.29
CA ALA A 124 0.99 7.93 -0.86
C ALA A 124 -0.51 8.20 -1.01
N ARG A 125 -1.28 7.19 -1.45
CA ARG A 125 -2.74 7.27 -1.57
C ARG A 125 -3.42 7.44 -0.21
N LEU A 126 -2.98 6.73 0.83
CA LEU A 126 -3.52 6.87 2.19
C LEU A 126 -3.18 8.25 2.76
N PHE A 127 -1.94 8.71 2.57
CA PHE A 127 -1.51 10.05 2.96
C PHE A 127 -2.41 11.13 2.33
N ALA A 128 -2.64 11.06 1.01
CA ALA A 128 -3.46 12.03 0.28
C ALA A 128 -4.94 12.04 0.70
N LYS A 129 -5.46 10.91 1.24
CA LYS A 129 -6.83 10.85 1.78
C LYS A 129 -6.97 11.47 3.18
N GLY A 130 -5.91 12.05 3.73
CA GLY A 130 -5.95 12.65 5.07
C GLY A 130 -5.97 11.61 6.19
N ALA A 131 -5.44 10.40 5.95
CA ALA A 131 -5.18 9.44 7.01
C ALA A 131 -4.09 10.00 7.94
N GLY A 132 -4.46 10.83 8.92
CA GLY A 132 -3.54 11.64 9.74
C GLY A 132 -2.43 10.86 10.47
N GLN A 133 -2.55 9.53 10.57
CA GLN A 133 -1.54 8.65 11.15
C GLN A 133 -0.49 8.17 10.14
N VAL A 134 -0.74 8.28 8.83
CA VAL A 134 0.31 8.17 7.81
C VAL A 134 1.05 9.49 7.79
N SER A 135 2.13 9.58 8.55
CA SER A 135 2.92 10.81 8.64
C SER A 135 3.84 10.99 7.42
N PRO A 136 4.31 12.22 7.14
CA PRO A 136 5.34 12.46 6.12
C PRO A 136 6.61 11.62 6.35
N ALA A 137 6.90 11.28 7.61
CA ALA A 137 8.03 10.41 7.97
C ALA A 137 7.84 8.96 7.50
N VAL A 138 6.61 8.41 7.56
CA VAL A 138 6.30 7.07 7.02
C VAL A 138 6.49 7.06 5.51
N LEU A 139 5.99 8.10 4.83
CA LEU A 139 6.14 8.24 3.39
C LEU A 139 7.61 8.38 2.97
N SER A 140 8.37 9.28 3.62
CA SER A 140 9.81 9.49 3.37
C SER A 140 10.62 8.22 3.59
N LYS A 141 10.33 7.48 4.67
CA LYS A 141 10.98 6.20 4.95
C LYS A 141 10.67 5.17 3.85
N THR A 142 9.43 5.13 3.38
CA THR A 142 9.01 4.19 2.33
C THR A 142 9.67 4.52 0.99
N VAL A 143 9.77 5.81 0.65
CA VAL A 143 10.56 6.30 -0.51
C VAL A 143 12.01 5.84 -0.39
N GLY A 144 12.65 6.08 0.75
CA GLY A 144 14.04 5.67 1.00
C GLY A 144 14.27 4.17 0.81
N LEU A 145 13.36 3.33 1.32
CA LEU A 145 13.42 1.88 1.12
C LEU A 145 13.27 1.49 -0.36
N CYS A 146 12.32 2.09 -1.09
CA CYS A 146 12.14 1.81 -2.52
C CYS A 146 13.42 2.13 -3.31
N VAL A 147 13.98 3.31 -3.09
CA VAL A 147 15.22 3.77 -3.72
C VAL A 147 16.36 2.81 -3.40
N GLN A 148 16.52 2.41 -2.13
CA GLN A 148 17.59 1.52 -1.70
C GLN A 148 17.52 0.18 -2.44
N HIS A 149 16.35 -0.46 -2.50
CA HIS A 149 16.21 -1.75 -3.17
C HIS A 149 16.36 -1.65 -4.70
N ILE A 150 15.87 -0.58 -5.31
CA ILE A 150 16.08 -0.32 -6.75
C ILE A 150 17.56 -0.18 -7.06
N ARG A 151 18.32 0.58 -6.26
CA ARG A 151 19.78 0.72 -6.42
C ARG A 151 20.50 -0.60 -6.24
N TYR A 152 20.09 -1.39 -5.25
CA TYR A 152 20.67 -2.71 -5.00
C TYR A 152 20.50 -3.66 -6.19
N ILE A 153 19.34 -3.64 -6.85
CA ILE A 153 19.05 -4.50 -8.00
C ILE A 153 19.72 -3.99 -9.27
N GLY A 154 19.83 -2.67 -9.41
CA GLY A 154 20.55 -2.00 -10.49
C GLY A 154 19.88 -2.17 -11.85
N SER A 155 20.64 -2.59 -12.86
CA SER A 155 20.16 -2.70 -14.26
C SER A 155 19.07 -3.75 -14.48
N ARG A 156 18.80 -4.60 -13.49
CA ARG A 156 17.78 -5.67 -13.56
C ARG A 156 16.39 -5.22 -13.10
N VAL A 157 16.24 -3.96 -12.68
CA VAL A 157 14.95 -3.44 -12.25
C VAL A 157 14.00 -3.41 -13.44
N PRO A 158 12.78 -3.98 -13.33
CA PRO A 158 11.77 -3.90 -14.38
C PRO A 158 11.47 -2.45 -14.75
N VAL A 159 11.35 -2.16 -16.05
CA VAL A 159 11.12 -0.81 -16.58
C VAL A 159 9.81 -0.24 -16.04
N GLU A 160 8.80 -1.08 -15.86
CA GLU A 160 7.50 -0.73 -15.29
C GLU A 160 7.64 -0.24 -13.85
N SER A 161 8.47 -0.90 -13.03
CA SER A 161 8.72 -0.50 -11.65
C SER A 161 9.41 0.87 -11.56
N MET A 162 10.39 1.12 -12.45
CA MET A 162 11.05 2.44 -12.55
C MET A 162 10.07 3.53 -12.98
N ARG A 163 9.27 3.27 -14.02
CA ARG A 163 8.27 4.21 -14.53
C ARG A 163 7.23 4.55 -13.46
N ALA A 164 6.72 3.53 -12.76
CA ALA A 164 5.75 3.71 -11.69
C ALA A 164 6.35 4.53 -10.54
N LEU A 165 7.58 4.24 -10.12
CA LEU A 165 8.24 5.03 -9.09
C LEU A 165 8.39 6.50 -9.50
N HIS A 166 8.86 6.78 -10.72
CA HIS A 166 8.97 8.17 -11.19
C HIS A 166 7.63 8.89 -11.22
N ALA A 167 6.56 8.22 -11.65
CA ALA A 167 5.22 8.81 -11.64
C ALA A 167 4.75 9.16 -10.22
N ILE A 168 4.96 8.26 -9.25
CA ILE A 168 4.59 8.50 -7.84
C ILE A 168 5.40 9.66 -7.26
N LEU A 169 6.70 9.72 -7.53
CA LEU A 169 7.57 10.79 -7.03
C LEU A 169 7.21 12.15 -7.62
N ALA A 170 6.89 12.20 -8.91
CA ALA A 170 6.45 13.42 -9.58
C ALA A 170 5.11 13.93 -9.00
N ASP A 171 4.16 13.03 -8.76
CA ASP A 171 2.88 13.35 -8.11
C ASP A 171 3.09 13.86 -6.67
N LEU A 172 3.98 13.22 -5.90
CA LEU A 172 4.34 13.68 -4.56
C LEU A 172 4.99 15.07 -4.58
N ALA A 173 5.93 15.32 -5.50
CA ALA A 173 6.60 16.61 -5.63
C ALA A 173 5.62 17.72 -6.01
N ALA A 174 4.70 17.47 -6.95
CA ALA A 174 3.65 18.43 -7.31
C ALA A 174 2.79 18.81 -6.10
N LYS A 175 2.36 17.81 -5.32
CA LYS A 175 1.57 18.03 -4.09
C LYS A 175 2.33 18.81 -3.01
N GLN A 176 3.66 18.68 -2.93
CA GLN A 176 4.46 19.50 -2.01
C GLN A 176 4.42 20.98 -2.42
N VAL A 177 4.62 21.27 -3.70
CA VAL A 177 4.58 22.65 -4.22
C VAL A 177 3.20 23.27 -3.96
N ASP A 178 2.12 22.56 -4.28
CA ASP A 178 0.75 23.01 -4.02
C ASP A 178 0.52 23.31 -2.53
N SER A 179 1.06 22.47 -1.64
CA SER A 179 0.94 22.69 -0.19
C SER A 179 1.71 23.92 0.30
N VAL A 180 2.88 24.20 -0.28
CA VAL A 180 3.67 25.39 0.04
C VAL A 180 2.97 26.65 -0.48
N GLU A 181 2.46 26.63 -1.71
CA GLU A 181 1.72 27.75 -2.29
C GLU A 181 0.45 28.08 -1.49
N ALA A 182 -0.31 27.07 -1.06
CA ALA A 182 -1.51 27.26 -0.25
C ALA A 182 -1.19 27.84 1.14
N VAL A 183 -0.07 27.43 1.76
CA VAL A 183 0.41 28.03 3.02
C VAL A 183 0.84 29.48 2.80
N MET A 184 1.55 29.78 1.71
CA MET A 184 1.95 31.15 1.37
C MET A 184 0.74 32.04 1.05
N ALA A 185 -0.36 31.46 0.55
CA ALA A 185 -1.63 32.13 0.31
C ALA A 185 -2.47 32.34 1.58
N GLY A 186 -2.01 31.89 2.75
CA GLY A 186 -2.65 32.11 4.05
C GLY A 186 -3.75 31.11 4.40
N ASP A 187 -3.78 29.95 3.75
CA ASP A 187 -4.82 28.94 3.96
C ASP A 187 -4.52 28.12 5.23
N ALA A 188 -5.19 28.45 6.34
CA ALA A 188 -4.88 27.94 7.68
C ALA A 188 -5.18 26.44 7.90
N ASN A 189 -5.73 25.75 6.91
CA ASN A 189 -6.16 24.35 7.00
C ASN A 189 -5.26 23.37 6.22
N VAL A 190 -4.10 23.83 5.73
CA VAL A 190 -3.17 23.01 4.94
C VAL A 190 -2.20 22.27 5.86
N SER A 191 -2.21 20.93 5.79
CA SER A 191 -1.17 20.12 6.44
C SER A 191 0.13 20.23 5.65
N TYR A 192 1.22 20.58 6.33
CA TYR A 192 2.53 20.74 5.71
C TYR A 192 3.05 19.39 5.17
N LEU A 193 3.34 19.35 3.88
CA LEU A 193 3.75 18.15 3.14
C LEU A 193 5.28 18.16 2.97
N GLU A 194 6.03 17.85 4.04
CA GLU A 194 7.50 17.79 3.99
C GLU A 194 7.97 16.33 3.88
N VAL A 195 8.02 15.83 2.65
CA VAL A 195 8.52 14.47 2.35
C VAL A 195 9.94 14.60 1.82
N ASP A 196 10.89 13.85 2.40
CA ASP A 196 12.26 13.83 1.90
C ASP A 196 12.35 13.01 0.61
N LEU A 197 12.38 13.71 -0.53
CA LEU A 197 12.52 13.11 -1.86
C LEU A 197 13.97 13.07 -2.37
N ARG A 198 14.94 13.61 -1.61
CA ARG A 198 16.37 13.61 -1.98
C ARG A 198 16.93 12.22 -2.28
N PRO A 199 16.51 11.13 -1.59
CA PRO A 199 16.94 9.79 -1.97
C PRO A 199 16.61 9.45 -3.42
N ALA A 200 15.48 9.93 -3.93
CA ALA A 200 15.04 9.66 -5.29
C ALA A 200 15.71 10.54 -6.35
N GLU A 201 16.09 11.78 -6.02
CA GLU A 201 16.87 12.66 -6.92
C GLU A 201 18.21 12.04 -7.32
N GLN A 202 18.78 11.19 -6.45
CA GLN A 202 20.01 10.45 -6.76
C GLN A 202 19.81 9.35 -7.81
N LEU A 203 18.58 8.88 -8.05
CA LEU A 203 18.27 7.90 -9.10
C LEU A 203 18.35 8.51 -10.50
N THR A 204 18.05 9.79 -10.65
CA THR A 204 18.11 10.51 -11.94
C THR A 204 19.54 10.54 -12.49
N THR A 205 20.54 10.60 -11.60
CA THR A 205 21.97 10.53 -11.94
C THR A 205 22.41 9.16 -12.47
N LEU A 206 21.69 8.07 -12.15
CA LEU A 206 21.97 6.73 -12.68
C LEU A 206 21.41 6.51 -14.09
N GLN A 207 20.56 7.43 -14.58
CA GLN A 207 19.98 7.38 -15.92
C GLN A 207 20.80 8.12 -16.99
N SER A 208 21.95 8.73 -16.64
CA SER A 208 22.86 9.35 -17.64
C SER A 208 23.77 8.32 -18.36
N LEU A 209 23.28 7.11 -18.61
CA LEU A 209 23.93 6.10 -19.44
C LEU A 209 23.09 5.90 -20.71
N PRO A 210 23.76 5.76 -21.87
CA PRO A 210 23.29 6.31 -23.14
C PRO A 210 22.09 5.58 -23.71
N ASP A 211 21.30 6.34 -24.47
CA ASP A 211 20.23 5.92 -25.36
C ASP A 211 20.37 4.47 -25.84
N VAL A 212 19.35 3.67 -25.52
CA VAL A 212 19.04 2.45 -26.25
C VAL A 212 18.73 2.88 -27.68
N LYS A 213 19.74 2.84 -28.55
CA LYS A 213 19.52 2.86 -30.00
C LYS A 213 18.70 1.61 -30.36
N ALA A 214 17.61 1.88 -31.07
CA ALA A 214 16.70 0.94 -31.70
C ALA A 214 17.39 -0.08 -32.61
#